data_AF-A0ABD4E4J2-F1
#
_entry.id   AF-A0ABD4E4J2-F1
#
_cell.length_a   1.000
_cell.length_b   1.000
_cell.length_c   1.000
_cell.angle_alpha   90.00
_cell.angle_beta   90.00
_cell.angle_gamma   90.00
#
_symmetry.space_group_name_H-M   'P 1'
#
loop_
_entity.id
_entity.type
_entity.pdbx_description
1 polymer ?
#
loop_
_entity_poly.entity_id
_entity_poly.type
_entity_poly.pdbx_seq_one_letter_code
_entity_poly.pdbx_strand_id
1 'polypeptide(L)'
;MGFFVDRDDARDGKLPHIEDPDCLIKSWKDRPTPAGMNAIPPVWPARARFGGTTDEQWITTRAPLVPDDFDVAFFNAASPGMTTDTPLRGGERVVLVNLAPSARTVFRLPRVHFNLLTTMGGRTVRQHAQLDRVIVEPDDGRLVMVWRSILACGREARRVQVTYVDTKKDLHTGRFHGV
;
A
#
# COMPACT_ATOMS: atom_id res chain seq x y z
N MET A 1 1.18 -18.13 5.39
CA MET A 1 2.55 -18.62 5.60
C MET A 1 2.84 -18.57 7.08
N GLY A 2 3.34 -19.65 7.66
CA GLY A 2 3.64 -19.75 9.08
C GLY A 2 5.10 -20.13 9.29
N PHE A 3 5.57 -20.04 10.53
CA PHE A 3 6.86 -20.57 10.96
C PHE A 3 6.61 -21.78 11.85
N PHE A 4 7.45 -22.80 11.74
CA PHE A 4 7.47 -23.89 12.70
C PHE A 4 8.10 -23.36 14.00
N VAL A 5 7.44 -23.62 15.13
CA VAL A 5 7.93 -23.22 16.47
C VAL A 5 8.82 -24.28 17.12
N ASP A 6 8.65 -25.54 16.71
CA ASP A 6 9.41 -26.68 17.19
C ASP A 6 10.20 -27.34 16.04
N ARG A 7 11.38 -27.87 16.37
CA ARG A 7 12.29 -28.45 15.39
C ARG A 7 11.78 -29.77 14.83
N ASP A 8 11.14 -30.57 15.67
CA ASP A 8 10.66 -31.89 15.29
C ASP A 8 9.41 -31.76 14.40
N ASP A 9 8.56 -30.75 14.66
CA ASP A 9 7.43 -30.39 13.77
C ASP A 9 7.87 -29.92 12.38
N ALA A 10 9.09 -29.39 12.27
CA ALA A 10 9.63 -28.92 11.00
C ALA A 10 10.27 -30.03 10.16
N ARG A 11 10.52 -31.21 10.74
CA ARG A 11 11.08 -32.35 9.99
C ARG A 11 10.08 -32.75 8.91
N ASP A 12 10.57 -32.88 7.68
CA ASP A 12 9.77 -33.14 6.47
C ASP A 12 8.71 -32.07 6.15
N GLY A 13 8.71 -30.95 6.88
CA GLY A 13 7.90 -29.79 6.63
C GLY A 13 8.33 -29.06 5.35
N LYS A 14 7.37 -28.45 4.64
CA LYS A 14 7.68 -27.67 3.44
C LYS A 14 8.37 -26.36 3.82
N LEU A 15 9.46 -26.05 3.13
CA LEU A 15 10.06 -24.72 3.17
C LEU A 15 9.15 -23.69 2.47
N PRO A 16 9.32 -22.38 2.79
CA PRO A 16 8.68 -21.32 2.03
C PRO A 16 8.95 -21.46 0.53
N HIS A 17 7.97 -21.14 -0.31
CA HIS A 17 8.12 -21.22 -1.76
C HIS A 17 8.96 -20.05 -2.33
N ILE A 18 9.23 -19.02 -1.53
CA ILE A 18 9.96 -17.82 -1.93
C ILE A 18 10.98 -17.51 -0.83
N GLU A 19 12.22 -17.31 -1.23
CA GLU A 19 13.32 -16.87 -0.38
C GLU A 19 13.92 -15.58 -0.94
N ASP A 20 14.50 -14.77 -0.05
CA ASP A 20 15.35 -13.66 -0.45
C ASP A 20 16.71 -14.22 -0.87
N PRO A 21 17.19 -13.98 -2.12
CA PRO A 21 18.48 -14.48 -2.57
C PRO A 21 19.66 -13.98 -1.73
N ASP A 22 19.52 -12.83 -1.07
CA ASP A 22 20.54 -12.25 -0.19
C ASP A 22 20.46 -12.81 1.24
N CYS A 23 19.38 -13.54 1.58
CA CYS A 23 19.11 -14.05 2.92
C CYS A 23 18.49 -15.46 2.92
N LEU A 24 19.18 -16.42 2.28
CA LEU A 24 18.74 -17.82 2.18
C LEU A 24 18.64 -18.53 3.54
N ILE A 25 17.66 -19.43 3.66
CA ILE A 25 17.51 -20.34 4.80
C ILE A 25 18.49 -21.50 4.63
N LYS A 26 19.50 -21.57 5.49
CA LYS A 26 20.53 -22.62 5.50
C LYS A 26 20.47 -23.50 6.74
N SER A 27 19.84 -23.03 7.81
CA SER A 27 19.73 -23.74 9.07
C SER A 27 18.37 -23.54 9.74
N TRP A 28 17.99 -24.48 10.60
CA TRP A 28 16.80 -24.38 11.45
C TRP A 28 16.77 -23.12 12.33
N LYS A 29 17.93 -22.52 12.64
CA LYS A 29 18.03 -21.34 13.50
C LYS A 29 17.84 -20.03 12.72
N ASP A 30 17.80 -20.08 11.39
CA ASP A 30 17.70 -18.89 10.57
C ASP A 30 16.30 -18.29 10.70
N ARG A 31 16.22 -16.96 10.75
CA ARG A 31 14.98 -16.20 10.89
C ARG A 31 14.96 -15.06 9.86
N PRO A 32 15.05 -15.35 8.55
CA PRO A 32 14.99 -14.28 7.55
C PRO A 32 13.63 -13.59 7.57
N THR A 33 13.59 -12.36 7.09
CA THR A 33 12.31 -11.69 6.85
C THR A 33 11.55 -12.47 5.77
N PRO A 34 10.26 -12.79 5.96
CA PRO A 34 9.48 -13.49 4.94
C PRO A 34 9.53 -12.75 3.59
N ALA A 35 10.00 -13.45 2.56
CA ALA A 35 10.05 -12.92 1.21
C ALA A 35 8.67 -13.06 0.53
N GLY A 36 8.34 -12.09 -0.32
CA GLY A 36 7.09 -12.09 -1.08
C GLY A 36 6.87 -10.76 -1.80
N MET A 37 5.91 -10.76 -2.72
CA MET A 37 5.49 -9.57 -3.47
C MET A 37 4.01 -9.21 -3.23
N ASN A 38 3.33 -9.98 -2.37
CA ASN A 38 1.90 -9.82 -2.09
C ASN A 38 1.65 -8.76 -1.00
N ALA A 39 0.39 -8.34 -0.89
CA ALA A 39 -0.01 -7.46 0.19
C ALA A 39 0.08 -8.17 1.56
N ILE A 40 0.60 -7.48 2.57
CA ILE A 40 0.67 -7.97 3.95
C ILE A 40 -0.68 -7.75 4.66
N PRO A 41 -1.33 -8.81 5.18
CA PRO A 41 -2.55 -8.69 5.96
C PRO A 41 -2.36 -7.86 7.24
N PRO A 42 -3.39 -7.10 7.69
CA PRO A 42 -3.29 -6.26 8.89
C PRO A 42 -2.90 -7.03 10.16
N VAL A 43 -3.37 -8.28 10.29
CA VAL A 43 -3.16 -9.11 11.48
C VAL A 43 -1.77 -9.77 11.54
N TRP A 44 -0.97 -9.67 10.48
CA TRP A 44 0.37 -10.26 10.47
C TRP A 44 1.35 -9.38 11.24
N PRO A 45 2.29 -9.96 12.02
CA PRO A 45 3.20 -9.19 12.89
C PRO A 45 3.94 -8.05 12.19
N ALA A 46 4.33 -8.23 10.92
CA ALA A 46 5.01 -7.21 10.12
C ALA A 46 4.21 -5.90 9.99
N ARG A 47 2.88 -5.97 10.10
CA ARG A 47 1.95 -4.86 9.97
C ARG A 47 1.20 -4.56 11.28
N ALA A 48 0.77 -5.60 11.99
CA ALA A 48 0.04 -5.49 13.26
C ALA A 48 0.79 -4.68 14.32
N ARG A 49 2.13 -4.75 14.33
CA ARG A 49 2.99 -3.98 15.24
C ARG A 49 2.81 -2.46 15.16
N PHE A 50 2.25 -1.94 14.06
CA PHE A 50 1.98 -0.52 13.85
C PHE A 50 0.57 -0.12 14.31
N GLY A 51 -0.26 -1.07 14.73
CA GLY A 51 -1.65 -0.84 15.13
C GLY A 51 -1.83 -0.15 16.48
N GLY A 52 -0.74 0.05 17.23
CA GLY A 52 -0.75 0.62 18.58
C GLY A 52 -1.33 -0.32 19.64
N THR A 53 -1.35 0.15 20.88
CA THR A 53 -1.77 -0.61 22.06
C THR A 53 -3.26 -0.42 22.34
N THR A 54 -4.02 -1.51 22.44
CA THR A 54 -5.49 -1.52 22.66
C THR A 54 -5.86 -2.28 23.94
N ASP A 55 -5.38 -1.81 25.09
CA ASP A 55 -5.62 -2.41 26.42
C ASP A 55 -6.80 -1.74 27.17
N GLU A 56 -7.04 -2.13 28.43
CA GLU A 56 -8.11 -1.57 29.28
C GLU A 56 -7.97 -0.06 29.51
N GLN A 57 -6.73 0.45 29.56
CA GLN A 57 -6.49 1.87 29.70
C GLN A 57 -6.95 2.62 28.44
N TRP A 58 -6.61 2.12 27.25
CA TRP A 58 -7.12 2.66 26.00
C TRP A 58 -8.66 2.62 25.95
N ILE A 59 -9.27 1.50 26.35
CA ILE A 59 -10.74 1.34 26.37
C ILE A 59 -11.40 2.41 27.24
N THR A 60 -10.88 2.65 28.44
CA THR A 60 -11.49 3.56 29.42
C THR A 60 -11.25 5.04 29.13
N THR A 61 -10.13 5.38 28.49
CA THR A 61 -9.68 6.78 28.37
C THR A 61 -9.75 7.36 26.96
N ARG A 62 -9.72 6.53 25.91
CA ARG A 62 -9.49 6.99 24.54
C ARG A 62 -10.39 6.38 23.49
N ALA A 63 -10.85 5.14 23.68
CA ALA A 63 -11.78 4.51 22.76
C ALA A 63 -12.99 5.45 22.51
N PRO A 64 -13.43 5.61 21.24
CA PRO A 64 -13.06 4.87 20.04
C PRO A 64 -11.93 5.49 19.18
N LEU A 65 -11.14 6.44 19.70
CA LEU A 65 -10.03 7.04 18.95
C LEU A 65 -8.83 6.08 18.83
N VAL A 66 -8.05 6.21 17.75
CA VAL A 66 -6.84 5.39 17.53
C VAL A 66 -5.83 5.55 18.68
N PRO A 67 -5.10 4.50 19.10
CA PRO A 67 -4.09 4.60 20.15
C PRO A 67 -3.06 5.71 19.92
N ASP A 68 -2.42 6.20 20.99
CA ASP A 68 -1.37 7.23 20.90
C ASP A 68 -0.10 6.75 20.19
N ASP A 69 0.21 5.47 20.31
CA ASP A 69 1.34 4.79 19.68
C ASP A 69 1.00 4.18 18.32
N PHE A 70 -0.17 4.52 17.74
CA PHE A 70 -0.53 4.10 16.38
C PHE A 70 0.43 4.73 15.35
N ASP A 71 0.99 3.89 14.49
CA ASP A 71 1.85 4.32 13.38
C ASP A 71 1.09 4.22 12.06
N VAL A 72 1.08 5.32 11.28
CA VAL A 72 0.45 5.41 9.96
C VAL A 72 1.00 4.38 8.96
N ALA A 73 2.21 3.86 9.19
CA ALA A 73 2.77 2.73 8.47
C ALA A 73 1.87 1.48 8.50
N PHE A 74 0.96 1.37 9.48
CA PHE A 74 -0.08 0.35 9.52
C PHE A 74 -0.95 0.31 8.25
N PHE A 75 -1.12 1.42 7.53
CA PHE A 75 -1.91 1.43 6.29
C PHE A 75 -1.12 0.95 5.06
N ASN A 76 0.20 0.80 5.19
CA ASN A 76 1.04 0.26 4.15
C ASN A 76 0.98 -1.27 4.16
N ALA A 77 0.45 -1.83 3.07
CA ALA A 77 0.34 -3.27 2.89
C ALA A 77 1.44 -3.82 1.96
N ALA A 78 2.37 -3.00 1.45
CA ALA A 78 3.40 -3.49 0.55
C ALA A 78 4.32 -4.50 1.26
N SER A 79 4.76 -5.53 0.52
CA SER A 79 5.84 -6.41 0.98
C SER A 79 7.14 -5.61 1.16
N PRO A 80 8.10 -6.10 1.98
CA PRO A 80 9.41 -5.45 2.12
C PRO A 80 10.07 -5.23 0.76
N GLY A 81 10.69 -4.07 0.55
CA GLY A 81 11.30 -3.70 -0.75
C GLY A 81 10.31 -3.26 -1.83
N MET A 82 8.99 -3.40 -1.61
CA MET A 82 7.93 -2.92 -2.52
C MET A 82 7.41 -1.53 -2.13
N THR A 83 8.22 -0.78 -1.38
CA THR A 83 7.97 0.61 -0.97
C THR A 83 8.99 1.53 -1.61
N THR A 84 8.61 2.78 -1.83
CA THR A 84 9.51 3.80 -2.39
C THR A 84 9.82 4.86 -1.35
N ASP A 85 11.06 5.33 -1.29
CA ASP A 85 11.49 6.40 -0.36
C ASP A 85 10.82 7.74 -0.67
N THR A 86 10.43 7.93 -1.93
CA THR A 86 9.66 9.08 -2.37
C THR A 86 8.35 8.62 -3.01
N PRO A 87 7.26 9.40 -2.88
CA PRO A 87 6.01 9.04 -3.51
C PRO A 87 6.12 8.95 -5.03
N LEU A 88 5.46 7.94 -5.59
CA LEU A 88 5.31 7.81 -7.04
C LEU A 88 4.53 9.00 -7.60
N ARG A 89 4.75 9.32 -8.88
CA ARG A 89 4.17 10.46 -9.59
C ARG A 89 3.51 10.08 -10.91
N GLY A 90 3.74 8.87 -11.41
CA GLY A 90 3.40 8.48 -12.77
C GLY A 90 4.54 8.81 -13.75
N GLY A 91 4.62 8.03 -14.83
CA GLY A 91 5.67 8.09 -15.84
C GLY A 91 6.93 7.27 -15.52
N GLU A 92 7.03 6.72 -14.30
CA GLU A 92 8.10 5.81 -13.91
C GLU A 92 8.12 4.60 -14.83
N ARG A 93 9.33 4.12 -15.13
CA ARG A 93 9.52 2.92 -15.94
C ARG A 93 9.36 1.69 -15.06
N VAL A 94 8.46 0.80 -15.45
CA VAL A 94 8.23 -0.48 -14.78
C VAL A 94 8.85 -1.59 -15.64
N VAL A 95 9.57 -2.50 -14.98
CA VAL A 95 10.11 -3.71 -15.59
C VAL A 95 9.70 -4.89 -14.75
N LEU A 96 9.02 -5.84 -15.38
CA LEU A 96 8.71 -7.13 -14.80
C LEU A 96 9.60 -8.17 -15.49
N VAL A 97 10.27 -9.03 -14.71
CA VAL A 97 11.11 -10.12 -15.22
C VAL A 97 10.63 -11.40 -14.60
N ASN A 98 10.23 -12.37 -15.42
CA ASN A 98 9.69 -13.67 -15.00
C ASN A 98 8.46 -13.58 -14.07
N LEU A 99 7.66 -12.51 -14.20
CA LEU A 99 6.42 -12.31 -13.43
C LEU A 99 5.15 -12.41 -14.30
N ALA A 100 5.30 -12.65 -15.60
CA ALA A 100 4.21 -12.81 -16.56
C ALA A 100 4.56 -13.96 -17.52
N PRO A 101 3.61 -14.49 -18.32
CA PRO A 101 3.93 -15.46 -19.37
C PRO A 101 5.03 -14.98 -20.33
N SER A 102 5.10 -13.67 -20.57
CA SER A 102 6.28 -13.06 -21.19
C SER A 102 7.42 -12.94 -20.18
N ALA A 103 8.60 -13.48 -20.54
CA ALA A 103 9.79 -13.42 -19.69
C ALA A 103 10.18 -12.00 -19.25
N ARG A 104 9.82 -10.98 -20.04
CA ARG A 104 10.08 -9.58 -19.73
C ARG A 104 8.98 -8.67 -20.24
N THR A 105 8.43 -7.86 -19.35
CA THR A 105 7.44 -6.83 -19.68
C THR A 105 7.96 -5.46 -19.27
N VAL A 106 7.85 -4.48 -20.16
CA VAL A 106 8.32 -3.11 -19.92
C VAL A 106 7.23 -2.13 -20.29
N PHE A 107 6.89 -1.23 -19.38
CA PHE A 107 5.96 -0.14 -19.64
C PHE A 107 6.29 1.08 -18.78
N ARG A 108 5.52 2.16 -18.95
CA ARG A 108 5.58 3.32 -18.07
C ARG A 108 4.25 3.48 -17.35
N LEU A 109 4.31 3.86 -16.08
CA LEU A 109 3.09 4.23 -15.36
C LEU A 109 2.40 5.39 -16.09
N PRO A 110 1.08 5.34 -16.31
CA PRO A 110 0.32 6.48 -16.78
C PRO A 110 0.53 7.72 -15.90
N ARG A 111 0.55 8.91 -16.52
CA ARG A 111 0.56 10.18 -15.80
C ARG A 111 -0.86 10.71 -15.70
N VAL A 112 -1.49 10.51 -14.55
CA VAL A 112 -2.85 10.99 -14.28
C VAL A 112 -2.79 12.12 -13.27
N HIS A 113 -3.45 13.24 -13.57
CA HIS A 113 -3.55 14.38 -12.68
C HIS A 113 -5.00 14.67 -12.39
N PHE A 114 -5.33 14.78 -11.11
CA PHE A 114 -6.70 15.08 -10.67
C PHE A 114 -6.82 16.52 -10.20
N ASN A 115 -7.96 17.13 -10.48
CA ASN A 115 -8.41 18.34 -9.81
C ASN A 115 -9.47 17.94 -8.78
N LEU A 116 -9.12 18.04 -7.49
CA LEU A 116 -10.01 17.74 -6.37
C LEU A 116 -10.42 19.05 -5.71
N LEU A 117 -11.71 19.32 -5.69
CA LEU A 117 -12.29 20.49 -5.04
C LEU A 117 -13.37 20.03 -4.07
N THR A 118 -13.18 20.27 -2.77
CA THR A 118 -14.20 19.98 -1.75
C THR A 118 -14.84 21.26 -1.25
N THR A 119 -16.17 21.32 -1.26
CA THR A 119 -16.91 22.39 -0.59
C THR A 119 -17.20 21.98 0.85
N MET A 120 -16.73 22.79 1.80
CA MET A 120 -16.92 22.61 3.23
C MET A 120 -17.32 23.92 3.89
N GLY A 121 -18.50 23.98 4.51
CA GLY A 121 -18.98 25.18 5.19
C GLY A 121 -19.06 26.43 4.29
N GLY A 122 -19.42 26.25 3.01
CA GLY A 122 -19.47 27.34 2.02
C GLY A 122 -18.11 27.75 1.43
N ARG A 123 -17.00 27.15 1.90
CA ARG A 123 -15.65 27.37 1.36
C ARG A 123 -15.28 26.25 0.42
N THR A 124 -14.62 26.57 -0.70
CA THR A 124 -14.03 25.56 -1.58
C THR A 124 -12.56 25.37 -1.25
N VAL A 125 -12.16 24.12 -0.98
CA VAL A 125 -10.77 23.73 -0.69
C VAL A 125 -10.27 22.88 -1.85
N ARG A 126 -9.18 23.33 -2.49
CA ARG A 126 -8.46 22.50 -3.46
C ARG A 126 -7.57 21.51 -2.73
N GLN A 127 -7.67 20.24 -3.10
CA GLN A 127 -6.85 19.19 -2.53
C GLN A 127 -5.80 18.68 -3.52
N HIS A 128 -4.72 18.13 -2.98
CA HIS A 128 -3.68 17.48 -3.77
C HIS A 128 -3.78 15.97 -3.61
N ALA A 129 -4.00 15.26 -4.72
CA ALA A 129 -4.00 13.81 -4.74
C ALA A 129 -2.59 13.29 -5.07
N GLN A 130 -2.07 12.40 -4.25
CA GLN A 130 -0.78 11.75 -4.43
C GLN A 130 -0.97 10.29 -4.83
N LEU A 131 -0.18 9.82 -5.80
CA LEU A 131 -0.18 8.40 -6.16
C LEU A 131 0.39 7.61 -4.97
N ASP A 132 -0.50 6.87 -4.33
CA ASP A 132 -0.26 6.17 -3.07
C ASP A 132 0.06 4.69 -3.28
N ARG A 133 -0.56 4.08 -4.29
CA ARG A 133 -0.40 2.65 -4.54
C ARG A 133 -0.42 2.34 -6.03
N VAL A 134 0.45 1.43 -6.42
CA VAL A 134 0.46 0.77 -7.72
C VAL A 134 0.36 -0.73 -7.48
N ILE A 135 -0.60 -1.37 -8.13
CA ILE A 135 -0.79 -2.81 -8.13
C ILE A 135 -0.67 -3.27 -9.57
N VAL A 136 0.19 -4.25 -9.80
CA VAL A 136 0.39 -4.87 -11.10
C VAL A 136 -0.10 -6.31 -10.98
N GLU A 137 -1.09 -6.67 -11.80
CA GLU A 137 -1.64 -8.01 -11.92
C GLU A 137 -1.17 -8.56 -13.27
N PRO A 138 0.04 -9.14 -13.34
CA PRO A 138 0.69 -9.45 -14.61
C PRO A 138 -0.02 -10.53 -15.41
N ASP A 139 -0.60 -11.52 -14.75
CA ASP A 139 -1.34 -12.62 -15.39
C ASP A 139 -2.59 -12.10 -16.13
N ASP A 140 -3.25 -11.08 -15.56
CA ASP A 140 -4.41 -10.42 -16.16
C ASP A 140 -4.05 -9.22 -17.05
N GLY A 141 -2.76 -8.88 -17.15
CA GLY A 141 -2.29 -7.68 -17.83
C GLY A 141 -2.87 -6.38 -17.25
N ARG A 142 -3.24 -6.36 -15.96
CA ARG A 142 -3.94 -5.23 -15.32
C ARG A 142 -3.01 -4.39 -14.47
N LEU A 143 -3.20 -3.07 -14.56
CA LEU A 143 -2.55 -2.07 -13.73
C LEU A 143 -3.63 -1.32 -12.94
N VAL A 144 -3.53 -1.32 -11.61
CA VAL A 144 -4.38 -0.51 -10.74
C VAL A 144 -3.51 0.55 -10.06
N MET A 145 -3.93 1.79 -10.14
CA MET A 145 -3.26 2.93 -9.52
C MET A 145 -4.25 3.63 -8.60
N VAL A 146 -3.84 3.90 -7.37
CA VAL A 146 -4.69 4.54 -6.35
C VAL A 146 -4.05 5.85 -5.95
N TRP A 147 -4.80 6.93 -6.07
CA TRP A 147 -4.42 8.23 -5.55
C TRP A 147 -5.15 8.52 -4.25
N ARG A 148 -4.45 9.11 -3.28
CA ARG A 148 -5.02 9.53 -2.00
C ARG A 148 -4.84 11.02 -1.80
N SER A 149 -5.87 11.65 -1.24
CA SER A 149 -5.86 13.02 -0.77
C SER A 149 -6.38 13.05 0.67
N ILE A 150 -5.92 14.03 1.46
CA ILE A 150 -6.35 14.22 2.84
C ILE A 150 -6.99 15.61 2.95
N LEU A 151 -8.19 15.67 3.53
CA LEU A 151 -8.86 16.93 3.88
C LEU A 151 -8.88 17.05 5.41
N ALA A 152 -8.17 18.04 5.94
CA ALA A 152 -8.23 18.35 7.36
C ALA A 152 -9.54 19.08 7.68
N CYS A 153 -10.57 18.33 8.11
CA CYS A 153 -11.88 18.91 8.42
C CYS A 153 -12.03 19.35 9.88
N GLY A 154 -11.25 18.80 10.81
CA GLY A 154 -11.40 19.05 12.24
C GLY A 154 -12.86 18.89 12.71
N ARG A 155 -13.38 19.88 13.45
CA ARG A 155 -14.79 19.90 13.91
C ARG A 155 -15.81 20.13 12.79
N GLU A 156 -15.36 20.51 11.58
CA GLU A 156 -16.21 20.79 10.43
C GLU A 156 -16.43 19.58 9.53
N ALA A 157 -16.04 18.36 9.94
CA ALA A 157 -16.25 17.14 9.16
C ALA A 157 -17.70 16.95 8.70
N ARG A 158 -18.69 17.34 9.52
CA ARG A 158 -20.13 17.28 9.17
C ARG A 158 -20.59 18.38 8.19
N ARG A 159 -19.72 19.34 7.88
CA ARG A 159 -19.98 20.44 6.94
C ARG A 159 -19.39 20.18 5.57
N VAL A 160 -18.76 19.03 5.34
CA VAL A 160 -18.35 18.59 3.99
C VAL A 160 -19.60 18.32 3.18
N GLN A 161 -19.76 19.02 2.07
CA GLN A 161 -20.98 18.97 1.24
C GLN A 161 -20.77 18.12 -0.01
N VAL A 162 -19.72 18.42 -0.77
CA VAL A 162 -19.44 17.78 -2.05
C VAL A 162 -17.95 17.82 -2.35
N THR A 163 -17.44 16.76 -2.97
CA THR A 163 -16.10 16.74 -3.57
C THR A 163 -16.25 16.51 -5.07
N TYR A 164 -15.82 17.47 -5.87
CA TYR A 164 -15.69 17.32 -7.30
C TYR A 164 -14.32 16.75 -7.63
N VAL A 165 -14.32 15.72 -8.46
CA VAL A 165 -13.12 15.08 -8.98
C VAL A 165 -13.16 15.15 -10.50
N ASP A 166 -12.16 15.79 -11.08
CA ASP A 166 -11.98 15.85 -12.52
C ASP A 166 -10.57 15.37 -12.89
N THR A 167 -10.42 14.76 -14.06
CA THR A 167 -9.12 14.33 -14.58
C THR A 167 -8.65 15.32 -15.61
N LYS A 168 -7.44 15.85 -15.44
CA LYS A 168 -6.85 16.70 -16.47
C LYS A 168 -6.59 15.85 -17.71
N LYS A 169 -7.08 16.34 -18.84
CA LYS A 169 -6.71 15.84 -20.17
C LYS A 169 -5.20 15.90 -20.33
N ASP A 170 -4.59 14.79 -20.75
CA ASP A 170 -3.19 14.82 -21.18
C ASP A 170 -3.12 15.67 -22.46
N LEU A 171 -2.44 16.81 -22.40
CA LEU A 171 -2.33 17.75 -23.52
C LEU A 171 -1.46 17.22 -24.66
N HIS A 172 -0.60 16.22 -24.43
CA HIS A 172 0.23 15.61 -25.47
C HIS A 172 -0.48 14.46 -26.20
N THR A 173 -1.24 13.64 -25.48
CA THR A 173 -1.96 12.50 -26.10
C THR A 173 -3.42 12.81 -26.43
N GLY A 174 -3.96 13.91 -25.90
CA GLY A 174 -5.36 14.29 -26.04
C GLY A 174 -6.33 13.32 -25.34
N ARG A 175 -5.84 12.35 -24.57
CA ARG A 175 -6.66 11.34 -23.90
C ARG A 175 -6.98 11.73 -22.46
N PHE A 176 -8.17 11.35 -22.02
CA PHE A 176 -8.48 11.24 -20.61
C PHE A 176 -8.01 9.88 -20.13
N HIS A 177 -7.29 9.84 -19.02
CA HIS A 177 -6.97 8.59 -18.35
C HIS A 177 -8.02 8.35 -17.28
N GLY A 178 -8.98 7.45 -17.53
CA GLY A 178 -9.98 7.07 -16.52
C GLY A 178 -11.46 7.16 -16.94
N VAL A 179 -11.79 6.89 -18.21
CA VAL A 179 -13.15 6.48 -18.63
C VAL A 179 -13.03 5.20 -19.43
#